data_AF-A0A5P8KH57-F1
#
_entry.id   AF-A0A5P8KH57-F1
#
_cell.length_a   1.000
_cell.length_b   1.000
_cell.length_c   1.000
_cell.angle_alpha   90.00
_cell.angle_beta   90.00
_cell.angle_gamma   90.00
#
_symmetry.space_group_name_H-M   'P 1'
#
loop_
_entity.id
_entity.type
_entity.pdbx_description
1 polymer ?
#
loop_
_entity_poly.entity_id
_entity_poly.type
_entity_poly.pdbx_seq_one_letter_code
_entity_poly.pdbx_strand_id
1 'polypeptide(L)'
;MQKFDTPAPISAVLAVPAGRVRFIAAARADTTVDFADGVLRITAAAPEDRHVGPSGSVEVTVRLPVGSRVEARTDSAELSAVGPLGDVAFEGAYREIEIDDAASLHLTATDGDVEVGRLGGPAEISTARGDIRIAEAVRGTVVLRTGSGDISVGAAAGVSATLDAGTDHGRVGNSLKNDGTPQLDIRATTAQGDITVRSL
;
A
#
# COMPACT_ATOMS: atom_id res chain seq x y z
N MET A 1 13.15 4.58 22.93
CA MET A 1 11.91 4.20 22.22
C MET A 1 10.78 4.79 23.04
N GLN A 2 10.07 5.79 22.49
CA GLN A 2 8.98 6.45 23.21
C GLN A 2 7.73 5.56 23.12
N LYS A 3 7.08 5.32 24.26
CA LYS A 3 5.89 4.49 24.36
C LYS A 3 4.71 5.39 24.71
N PHE A 4 3.61 5.24 23.98
CA PHE A 4 2.35 5.91 24.25
C PHE A 4 1.30 4.84 24.60
N ASP A 5 0.45 5.09 25.58
CA ASP A 5 -0.66 4.19 25.90
C ASP A 5 -1.80 4.40 24.90
N THR A 6 -2.02 3.41 24.02
CA THR A 6 -2.99 3.45 22.92
C THR A 6 -3.91 2.20 22.96
N PRO A 7 -4.90 2.16 23.87
CA PRO A 7 -5.77 0.98 24.03
C PRO A 7 -6.79 0.80 22.89
N ALA A 8 -6.93 1.79 22.01
CA ALA A 8 -7.81 1.77 20.84
C ALA A 8 -7.00 2.04 19.55
N PRO A 9 -7.51 1.66 18.36
CA PRO A 9 -6.87 1.98 17.08
C PRO A 9 -6.60 3.48 16.94
N ILE A 10 -5.42 3.81 16.42
CA ILE A 10 -4.95 5.19 16.19
C ILE A 10 -4.71 5.45 14.71
N SER A 11 -4.54 6.73 14.35
CA SER A 11 -4.06 7.14 13.03
C SER A 11 -2.57 7.47 13.09
N ALA A 12 -1.75 6.86 12.23
CA ALA A 12 -0.33 7.19 12.10
C ALA A 12 -0.12 7.99 10.82
N VAL A 13 0.54 9.15 10.91
CA VAL A 13 0.89 10.01 9.78
C VAL A 13 2.40 10.14 9.71
N LEU A 14 2.98 9.78 8.57
CA LEU A 14 4.41 9.81 8.33
C LEU A 14 4.75 10.65 7.09
N ALA A 15 5.71 11.57 7.22
CA ALA A 15 6.32 12.27 6.09
C ALA A 15 7.85 12.16 6.18
N VAL A 16 8.47 11.49 5.21
CA VAL A 16 9.93 11.33 5.13
C VAL A 16 10.43 11.49 3.69
N PRO A 17 11.51 12.26 3.45
CA PRO A 17 11.96 12.51 2.08
C PRO A 17 12.56 11.27 1.40
N ALA A 18 13.39 10.48 2.08
CA ALA A 18 13.98 9.26 1.50
C ALA A 18 14.34 8.22 2.59
N GLY A 19 14.31 6.93 2.26
CA GLY A 19 14.72 5.87 3.19
C GLY A 19 13.99 4.53 3.01
N ARG A 20 13.81 3.78 4.09
CA ARG A 20 12.95 2.60 4.13
C ARG A 20 11.94 2.83 5.24
N VAL A 21 10.67 2.94 4.87
CA VAL A 21 9.56 3.03 5.83
C VAL A 21 9.12 1.61 6.14
N ARG A 22 9.56 1.11 7.28
CA ARG A 22 9.20 -0.23 7.73
C ARG A 22 8.54 -0.10 9.09
N PHE A 23 7.25 -0.34 9.22
CA PHE A 23 6.55 -0.15 10.49
C PHE A 23 6.90 -1.23 11.56
N ILE A 24 8.04 -1.13 12.30
CA ILE A 24 8.54 -2.11 13.35
C ILE A 24 9.47 -1.53 14.48
N ALA A 25 8.97 -0.91 15.55
CA ALA A 25 9.70 -0.10 16.59
C ALA A 25 11.20 -0.32 16.98
N ALA A 26 12.01 0.78 16.98
CA ALA A 26 13.32 0.99 17.67
C ALA A 26 13.66 2.51 17.85
N ALA A 27 14.85 2.90 18.39
CA ALA A 27 15.18 4.30 18.80
C ALA A 27 16.28 5.00 17.96
N ARG A 28 16.10 6.31 17.63
CA ARG A 28 17.10 7.22 17.01
C ARG A 28 16.82 8.71 17.37
N ALA A 29 17.73 9.64 17.04
CA ALA A 29 17.78 11.01 17.62
C ALA A 29 17.34 12.19 16.72
N ASP A 30 17.03 11.98 15.43
CA ASP A 30 16.80 13.08 14.47
C ASP A 30 15.36 13.13 13.91
N THR A 31 14.42 12.47 14.58
CA THR A 31 13.03 12.31 14.14
C THR A 31 12.10 12.83 15.21
N THR A 32 11.22 13.79 14.88
CA THR A 32 10.19 14.23 15.82
C THR A 32 9.01 13.27 15.77
N VAL A 33 8.54 12.86 16.94
CA VAL A 33 7.41 11.95 17.11
C VAL A 33 6.44 12.62 18.08
N ASP A 34 5.28 13.02 17.58
CA ASP A 34 4.23 13.67 18.36
C ASP A 34 3.00 12.75 18.41
N PHE A 35 2.43 12.56 19.59
CA PHE A 35 1.17 11.85 19.76
C PHE A 35 0.16 12.75 20.47
N ALA A 36 -0.91 13.11 19.76
CA ALA A 36 -2.00 13.92 20.28
C ALA A 36 -3.31 13.52 19.60
N ASP A 37 -4.41 13.50 20.36
CA ASP A 37 -5.76 13.22 19.87
C ASP A 37 -5.90 11.91 19.05
N GLY A 38 -5.15 10.87 19.43
CA GLY A 38 -5.16 9.59 18.72
C GLY A 38 -4.41 9.60 17.39
N VAL A 39 -3.63 10.65 17.10
CA VAL A 39 -2.78 10.76 15.91
C VAL A 39 -1.32 10.73 16.31
N LEU A 40 -0.59 9.72 15.81
CA LEU A 40 0.86 9.67 15.89
C LEU A 40 1.45 10.32 14.63
N ARG A 41 2.09 11.48 14.78
CA ARG A 41 2.77 12.18 13.70
C ARG A 41 4.27 11.95 13.80
N ILE A 42 4.87 11.52 12.70
CA ILE A 42 6.31 11.35 12.58
C ILE A 42 6.77 12.19 11.40
N THR A 43 7.63 13.15 11.69
CA THR A 43 8.16 14.07 10.67
C THR A 43 9.68 13.99 10.73
N ALA A 44 10.30 13.68 9.60
CA ALA A 44 11.73 13.94 9.40
C ALA A 44 11.86 15.29 8.70
N ALA A 45 12.61 16.23 9.29
CA ALA A 45 12.87 17.52 8.65
C ALA A 45 13.59 17.30 7.31
N ALA A 46 13.09 17.90 6.23
CA ALA A 46 13.91 18.13 5.05
C ALA A 46 15.01 19.13 5.45
N PRO A 47 16.30 18.85 5.20
CA PRO A 47 17.34 19.82 5.53
C PRO A 47 17.12 21.09 4.71
N GLU A 48 16.80 22.20 5.39
CA GLU A 48 16.41 23.48 4.76
C GLU A 48 17.50 24.05 3.82
N ASP A 49 18.75 23.61 3.94
CA ASP A 49 19.88 24.11 3.15
C ASP A 49 20.83 23.00 2.69
N ARG A 50 20.41 22.10 1.79
CA ARG A 50 21.37 21.23 1.08
C ARG A 50 20.96 20.87 -0.34
N HIS A 51 21.39 21.70 -1.29
CA HIS A 51 21.24 21.45 -2.73
C HIS A 51 22.25 20.41 -3.29
N VAL A 52 23.21 19.92 -2.50
CA VAL A 52 24.15 18.87 -2.93
C VAL A 52 24.64 18.03 -1.71
N GLY A 53 24.38 16.72 -1.71
CA GLY A 53 24.94 15.74 -0.76
C GLY A 53 24.01 14.55 -0.52
N PRO A 54 24.52 13.34 -0.19
CA PRO A 54 23.73 12.10 -0.14
C PRO A 54 22.51 12.27 0.76
N SER A 55 21.32 11.98 0.22
CA SER A 55 20.08 11.91 0.98
C SER A 55 20.29 10.88 2.10
N GLY A 56 20.20 11.32 3.35
CA GLY A 56 20.26 10.39 4.48
C GLY A 56 19.09 9.42 4.38
N SER A 57 19.33 8.13 4.61
CA SER A 57 18.26 7.16 4.77
C SER A 57 17.81 7.13 6.23
N VAL A 58 16.50 7.22 6.45
CA VAL A 58 15.87 7.01 7.76
C VAL A 58 15.13 5.68 7.71
N GLU A 59 15.34 4.86 8.74
CA GLU A 59 14.50 3.69 9.01
C GLU A 59 13.54 4.09 10.14
N VAL A 60 12.26 4.27 9.80
CA VAL A 60 11.21 4.61 10.75
C VAL A 60 10.34 3.40 11.00
N THR A 61 10.14 3.11 12.28
CA THR A 61 9.58 1.86 12.74
C THR A 61 8.50 2.13 13.79
N VAL A 62 7.24 1.83 13.47
CA VAL A 62 6.07 2.11 14.33
C VAL A 62 5.29 0.84 14.59
N ARG A 63 4.88 0.62 15.85
CA ARG A 63 3.96 -0.46 16.21
C ARG A 63 2.61 0.15 16.58
N LEU A 64 1.56 -0.33 15.94
CA LEU A 64 0.21 0.19 16.05
C LEU A 64 -0.75 -0.93 16.50
N PRO A 65 -1.87 -0.60 17.17
CA PRO A 65 -2.96 -1.55 17.38
C PRO A 65 -3.55 -2.04 16.04
N VAL A 66 -4.13 -3.23 16.05
CA VAL A 66 -4.87 -3.79 14.90
C VAL A 66 -5.98 -2.84 14.45
N GLY A 67 -6.18 -2.71 13.14
CA GLY A 67 -7.18 -1.82 12.55
C GLY A 67 -6.78 -0.35 12.56
N SER A 68 -5.54 -0.02 12.96
CA SER A 68 -5.03 1.34 12.86
C SER A 68 -4.98 1.84 11.43
N ARG A 69 -5.29 3.13 11.28
CA ARG A 69 -5.14 3.84 10.01
C ARG A 69 -3.69 4.28 9.83
N VAL A 70 -3.18 4.14 8.62
CA VAL A 70 -1.84 4.59 8.24
C VAL A 70 -1.93 5.56 7.08
N GLU A 71 -1.29 6.71 7.20
CA GLU A 71 -1.04 7.66 6.13
C GLU A 71 0.46 7.91 6.04
N ALA A 72 1.06 7.64 4.88
CA ALA A 72 2.49 7.85 4.69
C ALA A 72 2.77 8.51 3.33
N ARG A 73 3.55 9.59 3.37
CA ARG A 73 4.06 10.29 2.18
C ARG A 73 5.58 10.23 2.14
N THR A 74 6.14 9.81 1.02
CA THR A 74 7.60 9.66 0.87
C THR A 74 8.07 10.03 -0.54
N ASP A 75 9.24 10.66 -0.69
CA ASP A 75 9.76 10.93 -2.04
C ASP A 75 10.51 9.71 -2.59
N SER A 76 11.29 9.03 -1.75
CA SER A 76 12.06 7.84 -2.13
C SER A 76 12.17 6.83 -1.00
N ALA A 77 11.06 6.23 -0.59
CA ALA A 77 11.08 5.16 0.40
C ALA A 77 10.27 3.91 0.05
N GLU A 78 10.81 2.75 0.42
CA GLU A 78 10.11 1.47 0.42
C GLU A 78 9.10 1.43 1.58
N LEU A 79 7.98 0.72 1.41
CA LEU A 79 6.97 0.52 2.45
C LEU A 79 6.86 -0.95 2.81
N SER A 80 6.91 -1.29 4.10
CA SER A 80 6.52 -2.63 4.58
C SER A 80 5.60 -2.51 5.80
N ALA A 81 4.40 -3.05 5.65
CA ALA A 81 3.31 -3.03 6.62
C ALA A 81 2.87 -4.46 6.94
N VAL A 82 2.98 -4.86 8.21
CA VAL A 82 2.72 -6.22 8.67
C VAL A 82 1.55 -6.24 9.65
N GLY A 83 0.66 -7.22 9.50
CA GLY A 83 -0.54 -7.38 10.30
C GLY A 83 -1.75 -6.59 9.80
N PRO A 84 -2.94 -6.84 10.39
CA PRO A 84 -4.20 -6.27 9.94
C PRO A 84 -4.30 -4.77 10.24
N LEU A 85 -4.16 -3.96 9.19
CA LEU A 85 -4.37 -2.53 9.22
C LEU A 85 -5.82 -2.17 8.87
N GLY A 86 -6.22 -0.96 9.28
CA GLY A 86 -7.47 -0.35 8.84
C GLY A 86 -7.30 0.23 7.44
N ASP A 87 -7.58 1.53 7.31
CA ASP A 87 -7.35 2.26 6.06
C ASP A 87 -5.86 2.57 5.90
N VAL A 88 -5.32 2.30 4.71
CA VAL A 88 -3.94 2.65 4.36
C VAL A 88 -3.95 3.64 3.21
N ALA A 89 -3.35 4.80 3.41
CA ALA A 89 -3.11 5.81 2.39
C ALA A 89 -1.59 5.98 2.22
N PHE A 90 -1.09 5.70 1.03
CA PHE A 90 0.33 5.80 0.74
C PHE A 90 0.58 6.55 -0.56
N GLU A 91 1.45 7.55 -0.49
CA GLU A 91 1.89 8.31 -1.64
C GLU A 91 3.41 8.34 -1.65
N GLY A 92 4.01 7.79 -2.70
CA GLY A 92 5.46 7.73 -2.84
C GLY A 92 5.95 6.38 -3.30
N ALA A 93 7.24 6.19 -3.10
CA ALA A 93 8.01 4.96 -3.31
C ALA A 93 8.79 4.80 -4.60
N TYR A 94 9.92 4.15 -4.32
CA TYR A 94 10.84 3.50 -5.23
C TYR A 94 11.01 2.05 -4.73
N ARG A 95 11.02 1.08 -5.65
CA ARG A 95 11.29 -0.36 -5.48
C ARG A 95 10.16 -1.26 -5.00
N GLU A 96 9.84 -1.29 -3.71
CA GLU A 96 8.98 -2.35 -3.15
C GLU A 96 8.03 -1.81 -2.09
N ILE A 97 6.77 -2.26 -2.18
CA ILE A 97 5.70 -1.94 -1.25
C ILE A 97 4.99 -3.24 -0.86
N GLU A 98 5.16 -3.65 0.39
CA GLU A 98 4.52 -4.85 0.96
C GLU A 98 3.47 -4.46 1.99
N ILE A 99 2.24 -4.95 1.81
CA ILE A 99 1.14 -4.78 2.76
C ILE A 99 0.52 -6.15 3.04
N ASP A 100 0.64 -6.62 4.27
CA ASP A 100 0.14 -7.94 4.67
C ASP A 100 -1.40 -8.03 4.64
N ASP A 101 -2.10 -7.19 5.42
CA ASP A 101 -3.58 -7.14 5.44
C ASP A 101 -4.05 -5.69 5.64
N ALA A 102 -5.00 -5.24 4.81
CA ALA A 102 -5.62 -3.92 4.91
C ALA A 102 -7.13 -3.98 4.71
N ALA A 103 -7.88 -3.16 5.49
CA ALA A 103 -9.32 -3.02 5.32
C ALA A 103 -9.69 -2.22 4.07
N SER A 104 -8.90 -1.18 3.74
CA SER A 104 -8.99 -0.42 2.49
C SER A 104 -7.61 0.17 2.13
N LEU A 105 -7.38 0.46 0.84
CA LEU A 105 -6.08 0.93 0.37
C LEU A 105 -6.22 2.03 -0.69
N HIS A 106 -5.52 3.15 -0.49
CA HIS A 106 -5.28 4.15 -1.52
C HIS A 106 -3.77 4.30 -1.67
N LEU A 107 -3.23 3.95 -2.84
CA LEU A 107 -1.80 3.89 -3.08
C LEU A 107 -1.43 4.53 -4.41
N THR A 108 -0.50 5.47 -4.38
CA THR A 108 0.14 6.00 -5.60
C THR A 108 1.65 5.87 -5.48
N ALA A 109 2.28 5.21 -6.47
CA ALA A 109 3.72 5.05 -6.55
C ALA A 109 4.29 5.45 -7.91
N THR A 110 5.55 5.88 -7.93
CA THR A 110 6.23 6.23 -9.19
C THR A 110 6.90 5.00 -9.80
N ASP A 111 7.65 4.24 -9.01
CA ASP A 111 8.42 3.10 -9.49
C ASP A 111 8.48 2.05 -8.40
N GLY A 112 7.64 1.01 -8.44
CA GLY A 112 7.71 -0.02 -7.42
C GLY A 112 6.69 -1.12 -7.57
N ASP A 113 7.13 -2.32 -7.22
CA ASP A 113 6.29 -3.50 -7.15
C ASP A 113 5.43 -3.42 -5.88
N VAL A 114 4.12 -3.61 -6.05
CA VAL A 114 3.14 -3.57 -4.97
C VAL A 114 2.66 -4.98 -4.71
N GLU A 115 2.87 -5.46 -3.49
CA GLU A 115 2.37 -6.74 -3.02
C GLU A 115 1.42 -6.53 -1.84
N VAL A 116 0.18 -6.96 -2.02
CA VAL A 116 -0.85 -6.97 -0.98
C VAL A 116 -1.23 -8.41 -0.69
N GLY A 117 -1.06 -8.86 0.55
CA GLY A 117 -1.49 -10.19 0.99
C GLY A 117 -3.00 -10.32 0.95
N ARG A 118 -3.70 -9.58 1.81
CA ARG A 118 -5.15 -9.62 1.92
C ARG A 118 -5.77 -8.22 1.91
N LEU A 119 -6.76 -8.02 1.03
CA LEU A 119 -7.52 -6.80 0.91
C LEU A 119 -8.99 -7.04 1.29
N GLY A 120 -9.41 -6.50 2.44
CA GLY A 120 -10.74 -6.72 3.02
C GLY A 120 -11.88 -5.88 2.42
N GLY A 121 -11.56 -4.91 1.57
CA GLY A 121 -12.48 -3.89 1.09
C GLY A 121 -11.98 -3.14 -0.16
N PRO A 122 -12.51 -1.94 -0.43
CA PRO A 122 -12.18 -1.21 -1.65
C PRO A 122 -10.71 -0.77 -1.69
N ALA A 123 -10.16 -0.69 -2.90
CA ALA A 123 -8.83 -0.17 -3.11
C ALA A 123 -8.69 0.61 -4.42
N GLU A 124 -7.77 1.57 -4.40
CA GLU A 124 -7.26 2.26 -5.58
C GLU A 124 -5.72 2.24 -5.53
N ILE A 125 -5.10 1.57 -6.48
CA ILE A 125 -3.64 1.39 -6.58
C ILE A 125 -3.19 1.86 -7.95
N SER A 126 -2.27 2.82 -7.98
CA SER A 126 -1.72 3.37 -9.21
C SER A 126 -0.19 3.41 -9.15
N THR A 127 0.48 2.83 -10.14
CA THR A 127 1.93 2.89 -10.30
C THR A 127 2.30 3.39 -11.69
N ALA A 128 3.40 4.14 -11.85
CA ALA A 128 3.88 4.46 -13.20
C ALA A 128 4.69 3.30 -13.79
N ARG A 129 5.44 2.59 -12.95
CA ARG A 129 6.15 1.34 -13.27
C ARG A 129 6.13 0.40 -12.07
N GLY A 130 6.06 -0.89 -12.34
CA GLY A 130 6.06 -1.96 -11.34
C GLY A 130 4.81 -2.82 -11.44
N ASP A 131 4.95 -4.05 -10.96
CA ASP A 131 3.88 -5.03 -10.89
C ASP A 131 2.92 -4.72 -9.76
N ILE A 132 1.66 -5.12 -9.90
CA ILE A 132 0.66 -5.05 -8.83
C ILE A 132 0.15 -6.46 -8.56
N ARG A 133 0.36 -6.96 -7.33
CA ARG A 133 -0.10 -8.27 -6.88
C ARG A 133 -1.01 -8.14 -5.67
N ILE A 134 -2.24 -8.62 -5.79
CA ILE A 134 -3.15 -8.83 -4.67
C ILE A 134 -3.38 -10.33 -4.53
N ALA A 135 -2.85 -10.93 -3.47
CA ALA A 135 -2.97 -12.38 -3.27
C ALA A 135 -4.42 -12.79 -2.95
N GLU A 136 -5.13 -12.01 -2.14
CA GLU A 136 -6.53 -12.25 -1.79
C GLU A 136 -7.35 -10.95 -1.67
N ALA A 137 -8.34 -10.74 -2.54
CA ALA A 137 -9.30 -9.65 -2.49
C ALA A 137 -10.69 -10.18 -2.10
N VAL A 138 -11.30 -9.57 -1.07
CA VAL A 138 -12.51 -10.12 -0.44
C VAL A 138 -13.79 -9.50 -0.99
N ARG A 139 -13.86 -8.17 -1.13
CA ARG A 139 -15.08 -7.45 -1.52
C ARG A 139 -14.79 -6.00 -1.89
N GLY A 140 -15.79 -5.34 -2.47
CA GLY A 140 -15.73 -3.92 -2.82
C GLY A 140 -15.20 -3.69 -4.23
N THR A 141 -14.92 -2.44 -4.56
CA THR A 141 -14.35 -2.07 -5.85
C THR A 141 -12.83 -1.94 -5.71
N VAL A 142 -12.10 -2.63 -6.57
CA VAL A 142 -10.63 -2.66 -6.62
C VAL A 142 -10.18 -2.11 -7.96
N VAL A 143 -9.57 -0.92 -7.96
CA VAL A 143 -9.08 -0.23 -9.16
C VAL A 143 -7.55 -0.29 -9.18
N LEU A 144 -6.98 -0.89 -10.20
CA LEU A 144 -5.54 -1.13 -10.35
C LEU A 144 -5.05 -0.54 -11.67
N ARG A 145 -4.00 0.26 -11.60
CA ARG A 145 -3.39 0.90 -12.77
C ARG A 145 -1.88 0.82 -12.69
N THR A 146 -1.22 0.31 -13.73
CA THR A 146 0.23 0.43 -13.90
C THR A 146 0.57 0.93 -15.31
N GLY A 147 1.56 1.82 -15.43
CA GLY A 147 2.05 2.22 -16.75
C GLY A 147 2.85 1.11 -17.44
N SER A 148 3.59 0.32 -16.67
CA SER A 148 4.36 -0.82 -17.15
C SER A 148 4.55 -1.81 -16.00
N GLY A 149 4.08 -3.03 -16.20
CA GLY A 149 4.05 -4.08 -15.19
C GLY A 149 2.81 -4.96 -15.34
N ASP A 150 2.90 -6.14 -14.76
CA ASP A 150 1.82 -7.10 -14.71
C ASP A 150 0.86 -6.79 -13.55
N ILE A 151 -0.43 -7.11 -13.74
CA ILE A 151 -1.42 -7.04 -12.67
C ILE A 151 -1.90 -8.45 -12.37
N SER A 152 -1.85 -8.87 -11.10
CA SER A 152 -2.40 -10.15 -10.65
C SER A 152 -3.32 -9.98 -9.45
N VAL A 153 -4.50 -10.61 -9.50
CA VAL A 153 -5.49 -10.58 -8.41
C VAL A 153 -6.07 -11.97 -8.15
N GLY A 154 -6.00 -12.41 -6.90
CA GLY A 154 -6.77 -13.54 -6.40
C GLY A 154 -8.06 -13.05 -5.74
N ALA A 155 -9.23 -13.43 -6.26
CA ALA A 155 -10.50 -13.23 -5.56
C ALA A 155 -10.67 -14.31 -4.48
N ALA A 156 -11.04 -13.91 -3.27
CA ALA A 156 -11.17 -14.81 -2.13
C ALA A 156 -12.14 -15.98 -2.41
N ALA A 157 -11.94 -17.10 -1.74
CA ALA A 157 -12.73 -18.31 -1.96
C ALA A 157 -14.23 -18.04 -1.74
N GLY A 158 -15.06 -18.43 -2.73
CA GLY A 158 -16.51 -18.25 -2.68
C GLY A 158 -17.01 -16.83 -3.01
N VAL A 159 -16.12 -15.90 -3.36
CA VAL A 159 -16.49 -14.56 -3.81
C VAL A 159 -16.86 -14.58 -5.29
N SER A 160 -18.08 -14.12 -5.60
CA SER A 160 -18.50 -13.82 -6.97
C SER A 160 -17.91 -12.46 -7.38
N ALA A 161 -17.19 -12.41 -8.49
CA ALA A 161 -16.45 -11.22 -8.90
C ALA A 161 -16.66 -10.85 -10.38
N THR A 162 -16.59 -9.55 -10.66
CA THR A 162 -16.56 -8.98 -12.02
C THR A 162 -15.19 -8.44 -12.35
N LEU A 163 -14.87 -8.42 -13.65
CA LEU A 163 -13.63 -7.86 -14.18
C LEU A 163 -13.94 -6.91 -15.34
N ASP A 164 -13.42 -5.70 -15.23
CA ASP A 164 -13.15 -4.80 -16.35
C ASP A 164 -11.63 -4.68 -16.49
N ALA A 165 -11.06 -5.16 -17.60
CA ALA A 165 -9.62 -5.22 -17.79
C ALA A 165 -9.20 -4.71 -19.17
N GLY A 166 -8.16 -3.89 -19.21
CA GLY A 166 -7.58 -3.36 -20.44
C GLY A 166 -6.06 -3.40 -20.42
N THR A 167 -5.45 -3.92 -21.48
CA THR A 167 -4.01 -3.80 -21.73
C THR A 167 -3.76 -3.36 -23.17
N ASP A 168 -2.89 -2.36 -23.38
CA ASP A 168 -2.52 -1.94 -24.74
C ASP A 168 -1.55 -2.98 -25.36
N HIS A 169 -0.63 -3.51 -24.55
CA HIS A 169 0.36 -4.51 -24.95
C HIS A 169 0.47 -5.61 -23.88
N GLY A 170 -0.29 -6.68 -24.08
CA GLY A 170 -0.27 -7.85 -23.21
C GLY A 170 -1.48 -8.75 -23.43
N ARG A 171 -1.71 -9.65 -22.48
CA ARG A 171 -2.84 -10.57 -22.46
C ARG A 171 -3.65 -10.44 -21.18
N VAL A 172 -4.96 -10.61 -21.30
CA VAL A 172 -5.88 -10.71 -20.16
C VAL A 172 -6.25 -12.17 -19.95
N GLY A 173 -5.88 -12.73 -18.80
CA GLY A 173 -6.32 -14.03 -18.31
C GLY A 173 -7.37 -13.85 -17.22
N ASN A 174 -8.58 -14.36 -17.44
CA ASN A 174 -9.67 -14.32 -16.47
C ASN A 174 -10.19 -15.72 -16.18
N SER A 175 -10.16 -16.11 -14.90
CA SER A 175 -10.73 -17.37 -14.39
C SER A 175 -11.56 -17.14 -13.12
N LEU A 176 -12.19 -15.97 -13.02
CA LEU A 176 -13.06 -15.62 -11.90
C LEU A 176 -14.37 -16.43 -11.93
N LYS A 177 -14.83 -16.82 -10.75
CA LYS A 177 -16.20 -17.28 -10.51
C LYS A 177 -17.12 -16.06 -10.46
N ASN A 178 -18.19 -16.11 -11.23
CA ASN A 178 -19.25 -15.10 -11.24
C ASN A 178 -20.62 -15.78 -11.31
N ASP A 179 -20.91 -16.61 -10.31
CA ASP A 179 -22.11 -17.46 -10.22
C ASP A 179 -23.16 -16.94 -9.23
N GLY A 180 -22.93 -15.75 -8.63
CA GLY A 180 -23.84 -15.09 -7.71
C GLY A 180 -23.89 -13.57 -7.88
N THR A 181 -24.43 -12.86 -6.88
CA THR A 181 -24.35 -11.39 -6.85
C THR A 181 -22.88 -10.97 -6.67
N PRO A 182 -22.29 -10.19 -7.60
CA PRO A 182 -20.91 -9.77 -7.48
C PRO A 182 -20.67 -9.00 -6.18
N GLN A 183 -19.73 -9.49 -5.37
CA GLN A 183 -19.28 -8.83 -4.14
C GLN A 183 -17.98 -8.06 -4.35
N LEU A 184 -17.25 -8.39 -5.42
CA LEU A 184 -15.96 -7.82 -5.77
C LEU A 184 -16.01 -7.33 -7.23
N ASP A 185 -15.75 -6.05 -7.45
CA ASP A 185 -15.65 -5.43 -8.78
C ASP A 185 -14.19 -5.04 -9.03
N ILE A 186 -13.51 -5.74 -9.95
CA ILE A 186 -12.10 -5.49 -10.26
C ILE A 186 -12.02 -4.68 -11.55
N ARG A 187 -11.28 -3.57 -11.52
CA ARG A 187 -10.93 -2.76 -12.69
C ARG A 187 -9.42 -2.69 -12.80
N ALA A 188 -8.86 -3.29 -13.84
CA ALA A 188 -7.41 -3.40 -14.01
C ALA A 188 -6.98 -2.81 -15.36
N THR A 189 -5.99 -1.91 -15.35
CA THR A 189 -5.45 -1.34 -16.58
C THR A 189 -3.93 -1.31 -16.55
N THR A 190 -3.28 -1.83 -17.58
CA THR A 190 -1.83 -1.69 -17.80
C THR A 190 -1.55 -1.24 -19.22
N ALA A 191 -0.57 -0.36 -19.47
CA ALA A 191 -0.20 -0.05 -20.85
C ALA A 191 0.70 -1.14 -21.45
N GLN A 192 1.56 -1.76 -20.63
CA GLN A 192 2.49 -2.82 -21.02
C GLN A 192 2.57 -3.86 -19.90
N GLY A 193 2.00 -5.02 -20.13
CA GLY A 193 1.96 -6.12 -19.17
C GLY A 193 0.72 -6.99 -19.33
N ASP A 194 0.78 -8.16 -18.71
CA ASP A 194 -0.32 -9.11 -18.64
C ASP A 194 -1.20 -8.81 -17.40
N ILE A 195 -2.51 -9.06 -17.54
CA ILE A 195 -3.47 -8.99 -16.44
C ILE A 195 -3.97 -10.40 -16.18
N THR A 196 -3.74 -10.94 -14.98
CA THR A 196 -4.24 -12.27 -14.58
C THR A 196 -5.12 -12.16 -13.35
N VAL A 197 -6.39 -12.56 -13.49
CA VAL A 197 -7.32 -12.63 -12.37
C VAL A 197 -7.91 -14.03 -12.24
N ARG A 198 -8.01 -14.52 -11.01
CA ARG A 198 -8.50 -15.87 -10.69
C ARG A 198 -9.26 -15.90 -9.39
N SER A 199 -10.27 -16.76 -9.28
CA SER A 199 -10.81 -17.13 -7.97
C SER A 199 -9.91 -18.17 -7.31
N LEU A 200 -9.79 -18.09 -5.99
CA LEU A 200 -9.11 -19.08 -5.17
C LEU A 200 -9.99 -20.32 -4.90
#